data_AF-A0A925LZ51-F1
#
_entry.id   AF-A0A925LZ51-F1
#
_cell.length_a   1.000
_cell.length_b   1.000
_cell.length_c   1.000
_cell.angle_alpha   90.00
_cell.angle_beta   90.00
_cell.angle_gamma   90.00
#
_symmetry.space_group_name_H-M   'P 1'
#
loop_
_entity.id
_entity.type
_entity.pdbx_description
1 polymer ?
#
loop_
_entity_poly.entity_id
_entity_poly.type
_entity_poly.pdbx_seq_one_letter_code
_entity_poly.pdbx_strand_id
1 'polypeptide(L)'
;MVGAFRQRLSSLPDKRTGKNSRYGMEDAALSAFSVFFTQTPSFLAYQRMMEGSKGHSNAQSLFGVHRIPSDNQIRALLDPVKPE
;
A
#
# COMPACT_ATOMS: atom_id res chain seq x y z
N MET A 1 -14.59 11.06 6.24
CA MET A 1 -14.73 9.71 5.66
C MET A 1 -13.38 9.03 5.42
N VAL A 2 -12.45 9.66 4.67
CA VAL A 2 -11.09 9.12 4.44
C VAL A 2 -10.25 8.96 5.73
N GLY A 3 -10.34 9.92 6.67
CA GLY A 3 -9.58 9.85 7.93
C GLY A 3 -9.89 8.63 8.81
N ALA A 4 -11.17 8.28 8.95
CA ALA A 4 -11.60 7.12 9.73
C ALA A 4 -11.11 5.80 9.11
N PHE A 5 -11.10 5.71 7.78
CA PHE A 5 -10.55 4.56 7.05
C PHE A 5 -9.04 4.42 7.28
N ARG A 6 -8.28 5.51 7.15
CA ARG A 6 -6.82 5.52 7.41
C ARG A 6 -6.49 5.11 8.85
N GLN A 7 -7.25 5.61 9.81
CA GLN A 7 -7.08 5.25 11.22
C GLN A 7 -7.32 3.75 11.46
N ARG A 8 -8.34 3.16 10.83
CA ARG A 8 -8.60 1.71 10.91
C ARG A 8 -7.45 0.90 10.29
N LEU A 9 -6.96 1.29 9.12
CA LEU A 9 -5.83 0.61 8.48
C LEU A 9 -4.54 0.69 9.31
N SER A 10 -4.31 1.81 9.99
CA SER A 10 -3.16 1.97 10.91
C SER A 10 -3.26 1.07 12.16
N SER A 11 -4.47 0.69 12.57
CA SER A 11 -4.72 -0.18 13.72
C SER A 11 -4.68 -1.68 13.41
N LEU A 12 -4.45 -2.06 12.15
CA LEU A 12 -4.34 -3.47 11.77
C LEU A 12 -3.16 -4.15 12.47
N PRO A 13 -3.28 -5.42 12.86
CA PRO A 13 -2.20 -6.15 13.51
C PRO A 13 -0.95 -6.21 12.62
N ASP A 14 0.16 -5.66 13.10
CA ASP A 14 1.47 -5.78 12.45
C ASP A 14 2.28 -6.90 13.13
N LYS A 15 2.48 -7.98 12.40
CA LYS A 15 3.22 -9.17 12.83
C LYS A 15 4.72 -9.10 12.52
N ARG A 16 5.18 -8.02 11.86
CA ARG A 16 6.61 -7.83 11.62
C ARG A 16 7.31 -7.49 12.93
N THR A 17 8.51 -8.02 13.09
CA THR A 17 9.42 -7.70 14.19
C THR A 17 10.75 -7.19 13.62
N GLY A 18 11.45 -6.32 14.36
CA GLY A 18 12.75 -5.78 13.96
C GLY A 18 12.71 -4.63 12.94
N LYS A 19 13.74 -4.51 12.08
CA LYS A 19 13.95 -3.36 11.17
C LYS A 19 13.12 -3.40 9.87
N ASN A 20 12.15 -4.30 9.78
CA ASN A 20 11.39 -4.59 8.57
C ASN A 20 10.19 -3.63 8.37
N SER A 21 10.09 -2.59 9.20
CA SER A 21 8.98 -1.63 9.29
C SER A 21 9.28 -0.34 8.54
N ARG A 22 9.81 -0.47 7.30
CA ARG A 22 10.17 0.70 6.49
C ARG A 22 8.94 1.54 6.11
N TYR A 23 7.73 1.01 6.22
CA TYR A 23 6.42 1.65 5.97
C TYR A 23 5.37 1.06 6.93
N GLY A 24 4.34 1.83 7.26
CA GLY A 24 3.27 1.44 8.19
C GLY A 24 2.24 0.49 7.57
N MET A 25 1.39 -0.11 8.42
CA MET A 25 0.27 -0.96 7.96
C MET A 25 -0.73 -0.19 7.08
N GLU A 26 -0.94 1.09 7.39
CA GLU A 26 -1.77 1.98 6.58
C GLU A 26 -1.24 2.13 5.15
N ASP A 27 0.04 2.47 4.98
CA ASP A 27 0.68 2.61 3.66
C ASP A 27 0.62 1.29 2.88
N ALA A 28 0.79 0.15 3.56
CA ALA A 28 0.72 -1.17 2.93
C ALA A 28 -0.69 -1.52 2.44
N ALA A 29 -1.71 -1.27 3.27
CA ALA A 29 -3.11 -1.53 2.92
C ALA A 29 -3.61 -0.60 1.79
N LEU A 30 -3.27 0.69 1.85
CA LEU A 30 -3.61 1.66 0.80
C LEU A 30 -2.90 1.34 -0.52
N SER A 31 -1.66 0.83 -0.45
CA SER A 31 -0.92 0.35 -1.62
C SER A 31 -1.64 -0.82 -2.29
N ALA A 32 -2.05 -1.82 -1.52
CA ALA A 32 -2.80 -2.96 -2.05
C ALA A 32 -4.14 -2.53 -2.66
N PHE A 33 -4.86 -1.65 -1.99
CA PHE A 33 -6.15 -1.14 -2.45
C PHE A 33 -6.04 -0.34 -3.75
N SER A 34 -4.93 0.39 -3.94
CA SER A 34 -4.72 1.20 -5.15
C SER A 34 -4.69 0.39 -6.45
N VAL A 35 -4.34 -0.91 -6.40
CA VAL A 35 -4.31 -1.80 -7.57
C VAL A 35 -5.67 -1.87 -8.25
N PHE A 36 -6.76 -1.88 -7.48
CA PHE A 36 -8.14 -1.94 -7.99
C PHE A 36 -8.57 -0.70 -8.80
N PHE A 37 -7.80 0.39 -8.74
CA PHE A 37 -8.10 1.65 -9.41
C PHE A 37 -7.13 1.96 -10.56
N THR A 38 -6.32 0.98 -11.00
CA THR A 38 -5.31 1.16 -12.05
C THR A 38 -5.51 0.20 -13.21
N GLN A 39 -5.42 0.70 -14.46
CA GLN A 39 -5.54 -0.10 -15.69
C GLN A 39 -4.23 -0.82 -16.07
N THR A 40 -3.51 -1.39 -15.09
CA THR A 40 -2.22 -2.05 -15.33
C THR A 40 -2.18 -3.43 -14.67
N PRO A 41 -1.57 -4.44 -15.30
CA PRO A 41 -1.71 -5.84 -14.92
C PRO A 41 -0.97 -6.24 -13.63
N SER A 42 -0.19 -5.33 -13.02
CA SER A 42 0.43 -5.56 -11.71
C SER A 42 0.84 -4.26 -11.02
N PHE A 43 0.91 -4.30 -9.69
CA PHE A 43 1.31 -3.18 -8.85
C PHE A 43 2.73 -2.67 -9.15
N LEU A 44 3.68 -3.57 -9.44
CA LEU A 44 5.06 -3.19 -9.76
C LEU A 44 5.16 -2.56 -11.16
N ALA A 45 4.40 -3.06 -12.14
CA ALA A 45 4.34 -2.44 -13.47
C ALA A 45 3.75 -1.03 -13.40
N TYR A 46 2.75 -0.84 -12.54
CA TYR A 46 2.17 0.46 -12.26
C TYR A 46 3.19 1.45 -11.65
N GLN A 47 3.90 1.03 -10.61
CA GLN A 47 4.95 1.83 -9.95
C GLN A 47 6.01 2.31 -10.96
N ARG A 48 6.53 1.39 -11.78
CA ARG A 48 7.57 1.68 -12.79
C ARG A 48 7.06 2.58 -13.92
N MET A 49 5.82 2.39 -14.38
CA MET A 49 5.22 3.23 -15.42
C MET A 49 5.01 4.69 -14.94
N MET A 50 4.63 4.87 -13.67
CA MET A 50 4.43 6.20 -13.09
C MET A 50 5.73 6.92 -12.74
N GLU A 51 6.74 6.19 -12.22
CA GLU A 51 8.10 6.73 -11.97
C GLU A 51 8.72 7.31 -13.25
N GLY A 52 8.53 6.66 -14.39
CA GLY A 52 9.06 7.12 -15.68
C GLY A 52 8.29 8.26 -16.33
N SER A 53 7.03 8.54 -15.95
CA SER A 53 6.17 9.47 -16.70
C SER A 53 5.86 10.80 -16.03
N LYS A 54 5.74 10.89 -14.69
CA LYS A 54 5.22 12.12 -14.03
C LYS A 54 5.82 12.49 -12.65
N GLY A 55 6.76 11.73 -12.11
CA GLY A 55 7.41 12.04 -10.82
C GLY A 55 6.58 11.75 -9.55
N HIS A 56 5.29 11.39 -9.68
CA HIS A 56 4.41 10.93 -8.58
C HIS A 56 3.46 9.83 -9.07
N SER A 57 3.11 8.86 -8.21
CA SER A 57 2.17 7.76 -8.51
C SER A 57 0.76 8.00 -7.96
N ASN A 58 -0.30 7.38 -8.51
CA ASN A 58 -1.67 7.49 -7.96
C ASN A 58 -1.75 6.89 -6.55
N ALA A 59 -0.88 5.94 -6.20
CA ALA A 59 -0.76 5.45 -4.81
C ALA A 59 -0.42 6.60 -3.85
N GLN A 60 0.45 7.52 -4.25
CA GLN A 60 0.77 8.72 -3.49
C GLN A 60 -0.34 9.78 -3.60
N SER A 61 -0.78 10.12 -4.81
CA SER A 61 -1.68 11.26 -5.04
C SER A 61 -3.15 10.98 -4.68
N LEU A 62 -3.66 9.77 -4.92
CA LEU A 62 -5.05 9.40 -4.63
C LEU A 62 -5.21 8.72 -3.27
N PHE A 63 -4.25 7.89 -2.90
CA PHE A 63 -4.34 7.07 -1.69
C PHE A 63 -3.43 7.57 -0.56
N GLY A 64 -2.53 8.52 -0.80
CA GLY A 64 -1.67 9.10 0.23
C GLY A 64 -0.68 8.10 0.83
N VAL A 65 -0.24 7.12 0.04
CA VAL A 65 0.83 6.17 0.41
C VAL A 65 2.16 6.91 0.41
N HIS A 66 2.85 6.96 1.55
CA HIS A 66 4.12 7.69 1.67
C HIS A 66 5.30 6.88 1.14
N ARG A 67 5.28 5.56 1.32
CA ARG A 67 6.29 4.63 0.82
C ARG A 67 5.64 3.38 0.26
N ILE A 68 6.03 3.02 -0.96
CA ILE A 68 5.41 1.92 -1.66
C ILE A 68 6.17 0.60 -1.39
N PRO A 69 5.53 -0.43 -0.80
CA PRO A 69 6.08 -1.77 -0.63
C PRO A 69 6.11 -2.58 -1.93
N SER A 70 6.83 -3.71 -1.97
CA SER A 70 6.70 -4.67 -3.07
C SER A 70 5.46 -5.55 -2.91
N ASP A 71 5.04 -6.23 -3.99
CA ASP A 71 3.91 -7.15 -3.99
C ASP A 71 4.06 -8.30 -2.97
N ASN A 72 5.27 -8.88 -2.87
CA ASN A 72 5.58 -9.89 -1.87
C ASN A 72 5.47 -9.35 -0.43
N GLN A 73 5.83 -8.08 -0.23
CA GLN A 73 5.71 -7.43 1.06
C GLN A 73 4.26 -7.12 1.43
N ILE A 74 3.43 -6.76 0.45
CA ILE A 74 1.98 -6.57 0.63
C ILE A 74 1.34 -7.87 1.09
N ARG A 75 1.56 -8.98 0.37
CA ARG A 75 1.02 -10.31 0.74
C ARG A 75 1.49 -10.76 2.12
N ALA A 76 2.80 -10.62 2.37
CA ALA A 76 3.38 -10.95 3.67
C ALA A 76 2.76 -10.17 4.82
N LEU A 77 2.20 -8.98 4.59
CA LEU A 77 1.53 -8.19 5.60
C LEU A 77 0.05 -8.49 5.73
N LEU A 78 -0.67 -8.49 4.60
CA LEU A 78 -2.11 -8.46 4.57
C LEU A 78 -2.76 -9.86 4.57
N ASP A 79 -2.10 -10.90 4.04
CA ASP A 79 -2.74 -12.22 3.93
C ASP A 79 -3.21 -12.79 5.29
N PRO A 80 -2.51 -12.57 6.41
CA PRO A 80 -2.96 -13.06 7.73
C PRO A 80 -3.84 -12.09 8.51
N VAL A 81 -4.13 -10.90 7.97
CA VAL A 81 -5.13 -9.99 8.55
C VAL A 81 -6.50 -10.52 8.17
N LYS A 82 -7.33 -10.84 9.17
CA LYS A 82 -8.70 -11.30 8.88
C LYS A 82 -9.52 -10.16 8.28
N PRO A 83 -10.38 -10.42 7.28
CA PRO A 83 -11.36 -9.45 6.82
C PRO A 83 -12.30 -9.10 7.99
N GLU A 84 -12.66 -7.83 8.11
CA GLU A 84 -13.76 -7.36 8.97
C GLU A 84 -15.07 -7.29 8.18
#